data_AF-A0A0G1RVJ5-F1
#
_entry.id   AF-A0A0G1RVJ5-F1
#
_cell.length_a   1.000
_cell.length_b   1.000
_cell.length_c   1.000
_cell.angle_alpha   90.00
_cell.angle_beta   90.00
_cell.angle_gamma   90.00
#
_symmetry.space_group_name_H-M   'P 1'
#
loop_
_entity.id
_entity.type
_entity.pdbx_description
1 polymer ?
#
loop_
_entity_poly.entity_id
_entity_poly.type
_entity_poly.pdbx_seq_one_letter_code
_entity_poly.pdbx_strand_id
1 'polypeptide(L)'
;MSKTDKKSPTSLGDLLSGYDWDKKKYISREWQDYAYRLAVALDDLKNKSLYMKLAKETPRAWLEEAKNFVKDAYEVKSKARLFMWKLKEIRKEKKNEKKK
;
A
#
# COMPACT_ATOMS: atom_id res chain seq x y z
N MET A 1 0.24 -35.34 40.49
CA MET A 1 1.01 -34.14 40.85
C MET A 1 1.94 -33.78 39.68
N SER A 2 1.42 -33.15 38.63
CA SER A 2 2.23 -32.72 37.48
C SER A 2 2.86 -31.37 37.79
N LYS A 3 4.19 -31.35 37.95
CA LYS A 3 4.95 -30.10 38.10
C LYS A 3 4.90 -29.35 36.78
N THR A 4 4.39 -28.13 36.81
CA THR A 4 4.48 -27.20 35.68
C THR A 4 5.91 -26.68 35.60
N ASP A 5 6.64 -27.07 34.56
CA ASP A 5 7.97 -26.51 34.27
C ASP A 5 7.83 -25.01 33.97
N LYS A 6 8.36 -24.18 34.87
CA LYS A 6 8.46 -22.73 34.69
C LYS A 6 9.50 -22.47 33.61
N LYS A 7 9.06 -22.08 32.41
CA LYS A 7 9.98 -21.67 31.33
C LYS A 7 10.80 -20.46 31.79
N SER A 8 12.13 -20.60 31.77
CA SER A 8 13.07 -19.52 32.00
C SER A 8 12.97 -18.45 30.90
N PRO A 9 13.28 -17.17 31.21
CA PRO A 9 13.31 -16.13 30.20
C PRO A 9 14.39 -16.44 29.14
N THR A 10 13.97 -16.51 27.89
CA THR A 10 14.84 -16.73 26.73
C THR A 10 15.81 -15.56 26.55
N SER A 11 17.06 -15.83 26.19
CA SER A 11 18.03 -14.76 25.93
C SER A 11 17.67 -13.97 24.67
N LEU A 12 18.06 -12.69 24.61
CA LEU A 12 17.82 -11.86 23.42
C LEU A 12 18.51 -12.45 22.18
N GLY A 13 19.68 -13.09 22.35
CA GLY A 13 20.39 -13.77 21.27
C GLY A 13 19.63 -14.97 20.72
N ASP A 14 19.03 -15.79 21.61
CA ASP A 14 18.20 -16.93 21.20
C ASP A 14 16.89 -16.51 20.53
N LEU A 15 16.36 -15.34 20.90
CA LEU A 15 15.19 -14.77 20.23
C LEU A 15 15.52 -14.30 18.80
N LEU A 16 16.68 -13.69 18.62
CA LEU A 16 17.12 -13.15 17.34
C LEU A 16 17.66 -14.22 16.38
N SER A 17 18.22 -15.32 16.89
CA SER A 17 18.76 -16.42 16.08
C SER A 17 17.70 -17.12 15.21
N GLY A 18 16.44 -17.14 15.65
CA GLY A 18 15.31 -17.68 14.89
C GLY A 18 14.61 -16.67 13.98
N TYR A 19 15.07 -15.40 13.95
CA TYR A 19 14.41 -14.35 13.17
C TYR A 19 14.92 -14.36 11.73
N ASP A 20 14.02 -14.70 10.81
CA ASP A 20 14.26 -14.65 9.37
C ASP A 20 14.10 -13.20 8.87
N TRP A 21 15.22 -12.49 8.81
CA TRP A 21 15.31 -11.08 8.37
C TRP A 21 14.84 -10.87 6.93
N ASP A 22 14.92 -11.89 6.09
CA ASP A 22 14.55 -11.83 4.67
C ASP A 22 13.07 -12.15 4.43
N LYS A 23 12.33 -12.54 5.48
CA LYS A 23 10.92 -12.90 5.38
C LYS A 23 10.04 -11.68 5.14
N LYS A 24 9.88 -11.29 3.88
CA LYS A 24 8.82 -10.35 3.44
C LYS A 24 7.45 -11.03 3.53
N LYS A 25 6.90 -11.12 4.75
CA LYS A 25 5.72 -11.92 5.09
C LYS A 25 4.45 -11.60 4.25
N TYR A 26 4.34 -10.39 3.68
CA TYR A 26 3.13 -9.97 2.95
C TYR A 26 3.36 -9.18 1.64
N ILE A 27 4.59 -8.78 1.32
CA ILE A 27 4.93 -8.04 0.09
C ILE A 27 5.83 -8.93 -0.76
N SER A 28 5.21 -9.72 -1.64
CA SER A 28 5.91 -10.58 -2.58
C SER A 28 6.06 -9.93 -3.96
N ARG A 29 5.28 -8.89 -4.25
CA ARG A 29 5.24 -8.23 -5.56
C ARG A 29 5.39 -6.71 -5.43
N GLU A 30 6.05 -6.11 -6.40
CA GLU A 30 6.29 -4.66 -6.46
C GLU A 30 4.98 -3.86 -6.35
N TRP A 31 3.91 -4.29 -7.03
CA TRP A 31 2.63 -3.58 -6.99
C TRP A 31 1.96 -3.60 -5.60
N GLN A 32 2.31 -4.56 -4.73
CA GLN A 32 1.83 -4.57 -3.34
C GLN A 32 2.57 -3.54 -2.48
N ASP A 33 3.88 -3.43 -2.66
CA ASP A 33 4.71 -2.39 -2.02
C ASP A 33 4.22 -1.01 -2.43
N TYR A 34 4.03 -0.82 -3.73
CA TYR A 34 3.51 0.42 -4.27
C TYR A 34 2.12 0.78 -3.73
N ALA A 35 1.19 -0.18 -3.75
CA ALA A 35 -0.15 0.05 -3.22
C ALA A 35 -0.13 0.47 -1.75
N TYR A 36 0.76 -0.13 -0.95
CA TYR A 36 0.95 0.26 0.44
C TYR A 36 1.49 1.69 0.55
N ARG A 37 2.56 2.03 -0.18
CA ARG A 37 3.11 3.40 -0.23
C ARG A 37 2.08 4.44 -0.68
N LEU A 38 1.26 4.08 -1.67
CA LEU A 38 0.18 4.94 -2.17
C LEU A 38 -0.88 5.18 -1.09
N ALA A 39 -1.30 4.12 -0.38
CA ALA A 39 -2.23 4.24 0.74
C ALA A 39 -1.67 5.13 1.87
N VAL A 40 -0.36 5.03 2.17
CA VAL A 40 0.32 5.93 3.12
C VAL A 40 0.30 7.38 2.61
N ALA A 41 0.68 7.61 1.35
CA ALA A 41 0.74 8.95 0.77
C ALA A 41 -0.63 9.68 0.75
N LEU A 42 -1.70 8.91 0.62
CA LEU A 42 -3.08 9.41 0.61
C LEU A 42 -3.75 9.43 1.99
N ASP A 43 -3.00 9.10 3.04
CA ASP A 43 -3.48 8.99 4.42
C ASP A 43 -4.72 8.07 4.55
N ASP A 44 -4.67 6.92 3.89
CA ASP A 44 -5.81 6.00 3.76
C ASP A 44 -5.40 4.51 3.86
N LEU A 45 -4.50 4.22 4.80
CA LEU A 45 -4.01 2.87 5.10
C LEU A 45 -5.13 1.85 5.39
N LYS A 46 -6.25 2.30 5.95
CA LYS A 46 -7.43 1.46 6.21
C LYS A 46 -7.98 0.80 4.95
N ASN A 47 -7.84 1.46 3.79
CA ASN A 47 -8.30 0.97 2.49
C ASN A 47 -7.15 0.40 1.62
N LYS A 48 -6.03 -0.05 2.21
CA LYS A 48 -4.88 -0.62 1.47
C LYS A 48 -5.26 -1.69 0.42
N SER A 49 -6.28 -2.50 0.68
CA SER A 49 -6.78 -3.52 -0.27
C SER A 49 -7.34 -2.92 -1.57
N LEU A 50 -7.98 -1.75 -1.49
CA LEU A 50 -8.44 -1.00 -2.65
C LEU A 50 -7.26 -0.56 -3.52
N TYR A 51 -6.23 0.01 -2.90
CA TYR A 51 -5.02 0.44 -3.61
C TYR A 51 -4.25 -0.75 -4.19
N MET A 52 -4.26 -1.91 -3.53
CA MET A 52 -3.70 -3.15 -4.06
C MET A 52 -4.40 -3.57 -5.35
N LYS A 53 -5.75 -3.54 -5.36
CA LYS A 53 -6.52 -3.83 -6.58
C LYS A 53 -6.20 -2.83 -7.69
N LEU A 54 -6.18 -1.53 -7.37
CA LEU A 54 -5.86 -0.48 -8.34
C LEU A 54 -4.46 -0.66 -8.94
N ALA A 55 -3.45 -0.92 -8.12
CA ALA A 55 -2.07 -1.14 -8.57
C ALA A 55 -1.90 -2.38 -9.44
N LYS A 56 -2.74 -3.41 -9.23
CA LYS A 56 -2.73 -4.64 -10.03
C LYS A 56 -3.42 -4.48 -11.39
N GLU A 57 -4.48 -3.68 -11.45
CA GLU A 57 -5.37 -3.59 -12.63
C GLU A 57 -5.19 -2.30 -13.46
N THR A 58 -4.53 -1.28 -12.90
CA THR A 58 -4.40 0.04 -13.54
C THR A 58 -2.95 0.30 -13.93
N PRO A 59 -2.67 0.87 -15.12
CA PRO A 59 -1.33 1.27 -15.51
C PRO A 59 -0.68 2.18 -14.46
N ARG A 60 0.58 1.89 -14.08
CA ARG A 60 1.30 2.63 -13.05
C ARG A 60 1.37 4.13 -13.34
N ALA A 61 1.55 4.51 -14.60
CA ALA A 61 1.60 5.90 -15.03
C ALA A 61 0.35 6.69 -14.59
N TRP A 62 -0.84 6.10 -14.70
CA TRP A 62 -2.09 6.78 -14.33
C TRP A 62 -2.22 6.96 -12.82
N LEU A 63 -1.73 6.00 -12.05
CA LEU A 63 -1.73 6.09 -10.59
C LEU A 63 -0.72 7.14 -10.10
N GLU A 64 0.48 7.19 -10.70
CA GLU A 64 1.48 8.21 -10.40
C GLU A 64 1.01 9.62 -10.76
N GLU A 65 0.37 9.78 -11.92
CA GLU A 65 -0.19 11.05 -12.36
C GLU A 65 -1.27 11.55 -11.38
N ALA A 66 -2.21 10.67 -10.99
CA ALA A 66 -3.22 11.00 -9.99
C ALA A 66 -2.62 11.31 -8.61
N LYS A 67 -1.57 10.57 -8.20
CA LYS A 67 -0.87 10.78 -6.93
C LYS A 67 -0.16 12.15 -6.91
N ASN A 68 0.54 12.49 -7.98
CA ASN A 68 1.25 13.77 -8.10
C ASN A 68 0.27 14.95 -8.07
N PHE A 69 -0.86 14.84 -8.77
CA PHE A 69 -1.92 15.84 -8.70
C PHE A 69 -2.40 16.11 -7.27
N VAL A 70 -2.55 15.05 -6.45
CA VAL A 70 -2.96 15.20 -5.04
C VAL A 70 -1.85 15.74 -4.15
N LYS A 71 -0.58 15.44 -4.48
CA LYS A 71 0.58 15.93 -3.74
C LYS A 71 0.66 17.46 -3.75
N ASP A 72 0.29 18.07 -4.87
CA ASP A 72 0.35 19.53 -5.06
C ASP A 72 -0.87 20.26 -4.48
N ALA A 73 -1.90 19.53 -4.03
CA ALA A 73 -3.13 20.12 -3.52
C ALA A 73 -2.99 20.53 -2.04
N TYR A 74 -3.12 21.83 -1.76
CA TYR A 74 -3.16 22.38 -0.41
C TYR A 74 -4.59 22.28 0.19
N GLU A 75 -4.70 22.05 1.50
CA GLU A 75 -5.98 22.05 2.26
C GLU A 75 -7.11 21.14 1.72
N VAL A 76 -6.79 19.90 1.38
CA VAL A 76 -7.81 18.94 0.91
C VAL A 76 -8.44 18.18 2.07
N LYS A 77 -9.78 18.21 2.16
CA LYS A 77 -10.55 17.44 3.17
C LYS A 77 -10.26 15.92 3.13
N SER A 78 -9.96 15.37 1.96
CA SER A 78 -9.58 13.95 1.81
C SER A 78 -8.75 13.74 0.54
N LYS A 79 -7.46 13.46 0.73
CA LYS A 79 -6.52 13.12 -0.34
C LYS A 79 -6.97 11.89 -1.14
N ALA A 80 -7.46 10.86 -0.44
CA ALA A 80 -8.00 9.66 -1.06
C ALA A 80 -9.17 9.94 -2.02
N ARG A 81 -10.14 10.78 -1.64
CA ARG A 81 -11.28 11.13 -2.52
C ARG A 81 -10.82 11.92 -3.74
N LEU A 82 -9.91 12.88 -3.55
CA LEU A 82 -9.35 13.66 -4.66
C LEU A 82 -8.57 12.77 -5.63
N PHE A 83 -7.80 11.81 -5.10
CA PHE A 83 -7.10 10.81 -5.89
C PHE A 83 -8.06 9.98 -6.75
N MET A 84 -9.12 9.44 -6.14
CA MET A 84 -10.10 8.62 -6.87
C MET A 84 -10.83 9.42 -7.95
N TRP A 85 -11.15 10.68 -7.66
CA TRP A 85 -11.73 11.59 -8.65
C TRP A 85 -10.77 11.83 -9.82
N LYS A 86 -9.50 12.19 -9.56
CA LYS A 86 -8.52 12.45 -10.61
C LYS A 86 -8.23 11.20 -11.45
N LEU A 87 -8.11 10.04 -10.80
CA LEU A 87 -7.92 8.77 -11.51
C LEU A 87 -9.11 8.43 -12.43
N LYS A 88 -10.33 8.78 -12.04
CA LYS A 88 -11.53 8.63 -12.87
C LYS A 88 -11.47 9.54 -14.10
N GLU A 89 -10.99 10.77 -13.97
CA GLU A 89 -10.83 11.71 -15.09
C GLU A 89 -9.77 11.20 -16.08
N ILE A 90 -8.59 10.79 -15.61
CA ILE A 90 -7.54 10.20 -16.46
C ILE A 90 -8.08 8.99 -17.25
N ARG A 91 -8.84 8.10 -16.59
CA ARG A 91 -9.46 6.95 -17.26
C ARG A 91 -10.43 7.36 -18.38
N LYS A 92 -11.19 8.45 -18.21
CA LYS A 92 -12.09 8.96 -19.25
C LYS A 92 -11.31 9.57 -20.40
N GLU A 93 -10.30 10.40 -20.12
CA GLU A 93 -9.43 11.01 -21.12
C GLU A 93 -8.78 9.95 -22.01
N LYS A 94 -8.16 8.93 -21.39
CA LYS A 94 -7.53 7.82 -22.11
C LYS A 94 -8.51 6.93 -22.87
N LYS A 95 -9.77 6.85 -22.44
CA LYS A 95 -10.82 6.17 -23.20
C LYS A 95 -11.24 6.97 -24.43
N ASN A 96 -11.29 8.29 -24.33
CA ASN A 96 -11.65 9.18 -25.43
C ASN A 96 -10.53 9.27 -26.48
N GLU A 97 -9.26 9.29 -26.05
CA GLU A 97 -8.10 9.21 -26.96
C GLU A 97 -8.13 7.95 -27.83
N LYS A 98 -8.49 6.79 -27.26
CA LYS A 98 -8.59 5.51 -28.01
C LYS A 98 -9.77 5.43 -29.00
N LYS A 99 -10.74 6.34 -28.89
CA LYS A 99 -11.94 6.38 -29.76
C LYS A 99 -11.78 7.34 -30.93
N LYS A 100 -10.79 8.23 -30.89
CA LYS A 100 -10.40 9.07 -32.01
C LYS A 100 -9.41 8.30 -32.87
#